data_AF-A0A0R3UNB7-F1
#
_entry.id   AF-A0A0R3UNB7-F1
#
_cell.length_a   1.000
_cell.length_b   1.000
_cell.length_c   1.000
_cell.angle_alpha   90.00
_cell.angle_beta   90.00
_cell.angle_gamma   90.00
#
_symmetry.space_group_name_H-M   'P 1'
#
loop_
_entity.id
_entity.type
_entity.pdbx_description
1 polymer ?
#
loop_
_entity_poly.entity_id
_entity_poly.type
_entity_poly.pdbx_seq_one_letter_code
_entity_poly.pdbx_strand_id
1 'polypeptide(L)'
;MIDTPGILEPKAQTLCGQLSLGVCGAVDWDAVDKILLADYLLFCLNGRSRYEYVSVFGMPGPTSNVNELLAWVAARRRLVQAAPRRSRDREAPEVAAEEEEEHESTASRLKTMEPDFNASAAYFLRAFNEGRLGRITFLPHANMAEGMEAAAPSYGGDMLNDLLQKKIEFSQIPVPQDWKGWFAYKLLEWGLFAIEDPWGFTTTILLFVTPFFLLSAIFSFKLAKILQKEEEDKKRKARKTNAARAAAHRHAKSD
;
A
#
# COMPACT_ATOMS: atom_id res chain seq x y z
N MET A 1 46.16 1.33 27.80
CA MET A 1 44.85 1.71 27.22
C MET A 1 45.03 1.59 25.72
N ILE A 2 44.37 0.62 25.09
CA ILE A 2 44.43 0.43 23.63
C ILE A 2 43.32 1.31 23.05
N ASP A 3 43.68 2.28 22.22
CA ASP A 3 42.80 3.39 21.77
C ASP A 3 42.06 3.10 20.46
N THR A 4 42.13 1.86 19.97
CA THR A 4 41.32 1.39 18.84
C THR A 4 40.11 0.63 19.38
N PRO A 5 38.91 1.23 19.41
CA PRO A 5 37.70 0.48 19.71
C PRO A 5 37.48 -0.60 18.65
N GLY A 6 37.17 -1.83 19.08
CA GLY A 6 36.78 -2.89 18.16
C GLY A 6 35.42 -2.57 17.53
N ILE A 7 35.37 -2.45 16.20
CA ILE A 7 34.12 -2.26 15.46
C ILE A 7 33.48 -3.63 15.23
N LEU A 8 32.26 -3.81 15.71
CA LEU A 8 31.44 -5.00 15.50
C LEU A 8 30.23 -4.64 14.63
N GLU A 9 29.83 -5.56 13.75
CA GLU A 9 28.60 -5.40 12.98
C GLU A 9 27.37 -5.46 13.91
N PRO A 10 26.38 -4.57 13.73
CA PRO A 10 25.19 -4.55 14.56
C PRO A 10 24.32 -5.78 14.29
N LYS A 11 23.82 -6.44 15.35
CA LYS A 11 22.91 -7.60 15.26
C LYS A 11 21.45 -7.21 14.95
N ALA A 12 21.23 -6.26 14.04
CA ALA A 12 19.90 -5.81 13.64
C ALA A 12 19.40 -6.59 12.42
N GLN A 13 19.06 -7.86 12.62
CA GLN A 13 18.52 -8.70 11.52
C GLN A 13 17.05 -8.41 11.21
N THR A 14 16.32 -7.80 12.15
CA THR A 14 14.91 -7.46 11.99
C THR A 14 14.73 -6.04 11.48
N LEU A 15 13.69 -5.81 10.67
CA LEU A 15 13.40 -4.51 10.06
C LEU A 15 13.31 -3.38 11.09
N CYS A 16 12.55 -3.54 12.18
CA CYS A 16 12.47 -2.46 13.18
C CYS A 16 13.76 -2.31 14.01
N GLY A 17 14.61 -3.35 14.08
CA GLY A 17 15.97 -3.21 14.59
C GLY A 17 16.83 -2.32 13.69
N GLN A 18 16.70 -2.46 12.38
CA GLN A 18 17.40 -1.61 11.40
C GLN A 18 16.85 -0.17 11.40
N LEU A 19 15.52 -0.01 11.45
CA LEU A 19 14.89 1.32 11.49
C LEU A 19 15.21 2.07 12.78
N SER A 20 15.19 1.41 13.94
CA SER A 20 15.61 2.03 15.21
C SER A 20 17.07 2.49 15.18
N LEU A 21 17.96 1.72 14.55
CA LEU A 21 19.35 2.13 14.34
C LEU A 21 19.45 3.38 13.45
N GLY A 22 18.63 3.44 12.38
CA GLY A 22 18.54 4.60 11.49
C GLY A 22 17.99 5.85 12.18
N VAL A 23 16.95 5.70 13.00
CA VAL A 23 16.37 6.82 13.78
C VAL A 23 17.38 7.35 14.79
N CYS A 24 18.11 6.48 15.48
CA CYS A 24 19.18 6.86 16.42
C CYS A 24 20.39 7.51 15.75
N GLY A 25 20.45 7.60 14.41
CA GLY A 25 21.57 8.21 13.68
C GLY A 25 22.83 7.36 13.65
N ALA A 26 22.71 6.05 13.86
CA ALA A 26 23.83 5.11 13.72
C ALA A 26 24.03 4.62 12.26
N VAL A 27 23.17 5.05 11.34
CA VAL A 27 23.27 4.85 9.88
C VAL A 27 23.04 6.19 9.20
N ASP A 28 23.74 6.44 8.09
CA ASP A 28 23.56 7.66 7.29
C ASP A 28 22.14 7.76 6.72
N TRP A 29 21.49 8.91 6.94
CA TRP A 29 20.13 9.17 6.49
C TRP A 29 19.96 9.32 4.98
N ASP A 30 21.04 9.40 4.21
CA ASP A 30 20.97 9.39 2.74
C ASP A 30 20.91 7.97 2.18
N ALA A 31 21.30 6.96 2.96
CA ALA A 31 21.19 5.55 2.58
C ALA A 31 19.81 4.95 2.86
N VAL A 32 18.97 5.66 3.62
CA VAL A 32 17.65 5.18 4.08
C VAL A 32 16.58 6.22 3.76
N ASP A 33 15.36 5.78 3.47
CA ASP A 33 14.24 6.68 3.28
C ASP A 33 13.91 7.44 4.58
N LYS A 34 14.13 8.76 4.58
CA LYS A 34 13.91 9.63 5.73
C LYS A 34 12.44 9.70 6.12
N ILE A 35 11.53 9.61 5.15
CA ILE A 35 10.08 9.64 5.41
C ILE A 35 9.68 8.38 6.16
N LEU A 36 10.21 7.22 5.75
CA LEU A 36 9.98 5.95 6.44
C LEU A 36 10.54 5.96 7.87
N LEU A 37 11.74 6.51 8.08
CA LEU A 37 12.31 6.66 9.42
C LEU A 37 11.48 7.60 10.30
N ALA A 38 10.98 8.70 9.73
CA ALA A 38 10.09 9.63 10.43
C ALA A 38 8.75 8.97 10.81
N ASP A 39 8.17 8.17 9.91
CA ASP A 39 6.95 7.41 10.15
C ASP A 39 7.14 6.38 11.26
N TYR A 40 8.22 5.61 11.21
CA TYR A 40 8.55 4.65 12.26
C TYR A 40 8.78 5.32 13.62
N LEU A 41 9.43 6.49 13.65
CA LEU A 41 9.60 7.27 14.87
C LEU A 41 8.24 7.78 15.40
N LEU A 42 7.37 8.29 14.52
CA LEU A 42 6.02 8.75 14.88
C LEU A 42 5.19 7.59 15.45
N PHE A 43 5.23 6.42 14.82
CA PHE A 43 4.63 5.20 15.33
C PHE A 43 5.15 4.86 16.74
N CYS A 44 6.46 4.92 16.95
CA CYS A 44 7.08 4.64 18.25
C CYS A 44 6.70 5.65 19.34
N LEU A 45 6.51 6.92 18.98
CA LEU A 45 6.07 7.99 19.87
C LEU A 45 4.61 7.78 20.28
N ASN A 46 3.73 7.61 19.30
CA ASN A 46 2.29 7.44 19.52
C ASN A 46 1.97 6.14 20.28
N GLY A 47 2.66 5.04 19.97
CA GLY A 47 2.47 3.76 20.67
C GLY A 47 2.89 3.79 22.14
N ARG A 48 3.68 4.79 22.57
CA ARG A 48 4.06 5.02 23.97
C ARG A 48 3.29 6.18 24.61
N SER A 49 2.26 6.69 23.93
CA SER A 49 1.51 7.89 24.33
C SER A 49 2.40 9.12 24.58
N ARG A 50 3.50 9.25 23.81
CA ARG A 50 4.43 10.38 23.92
C ARG A 50 4.16 11.41 22.85
N TYR A 51 3.42 12.44 23.24
CA TYR A 51 3.00 13.53 22.36
C TYR A 51 3.84 14.80 22.52
N GLU A 52 5.07 14.67 23.05
CA GLU A 52 6.00 15.79 23.25
C GLU A 52 6.32 16.50 21.93
N TYR A 53 6.28 15.78 20.80
CA TYR A 53 6.44 16.38 19.47
C TYR A 53 5.32 17.39 19.13
N VAL A 54 4.10 17.20 19.64
CA VAL A 54 2.97 18.11 19.41
C VAL A 54 3.27 19.48 20.01
N SER A 55 3.83 19.54 21.21
CA SER A 55 4.19 20.82 21.85
C SER A 55 5.46 21.44 21.26
N VAL A 56 6.46 20.63 20.93
CA VAL A 56 7.74 21.08 20.34
C VAL A 56 7.52 21.70 18.97
N PHE A 57 6.73 21.04 18.13
CA PHE A 57 6.40 21.59 16.83
C PHE A 57 5.28 22.62 17.00
N GLY A 58 4.29 22.42 17.87
CA GLY A 58 3.17 23.32 18.13
C GLY A 58 1.87 22.93 17.40
N MET A 59 1.71 21.64 17.13
CA MET A 59 0.60 21.05 16.37
C MET A 59 -0.72 21.13 17.14
N PRO A 60 -1.87 21.12 16.46
CA PRO A 60 -3.18 21.15 17.11
C PRO A 60 -3.46 19.87 17.92
N GLY A 61 -2.90 18.74 17.52
CA GLY A 61 -3.07 17.45 18.19
C GLY A 61 -2.07 16.40 17.70
N PRO A 62 -2.08 15.22 18.33
CA PRO A 62 -1.30 14.07 17.85
C PRO A 62 -1.85 13.58 16.51
N THR A 63 -0.97 13.14 15.62
CA THR A 63 -1.35 12.59 14.32
C THR A 63 -0.70 11.23 14.10
N SER A 64 -1.39 10.35 13.38
CA SER A 64 -0.86 9.07 12.91
C SER A 64 -0.35 9.14 11.47
N ASN A 65 -0.60 10.26 10.76
CA ASN A 65 -0.18 10.42 9.38
C ASN A 65 1.14 11.19 9.32
N VAL A 66 2.21 10.51 8.91
CA VAL A 66 3.52 11.13 8.73
C VAL A 66 3.47 12.34 7.78
N ASN A 67 2.70 12.26 6.69
CA ASN A 67 2.60 13.37 5.72
C ASN A 67 1.99 14.63 6.34
N GLU A 68 1.02 14.48 7.25
CA GLU A 68 0.41 15.61 7.95
C GLU A 68 1.42 16.26 8.90
N LEU A 69 2.13 15.44 9.69
CA LEU A 69 3.23 15.89 10.54
C LEU A 69 4.30 16.65 9.73
N LEU A 70 4.77 16.05 8.63
CA LEU A 70 5.82 16.62 7.82
C LEU A 70 5.37 17.89 7.09
N ALA A 71 4.14 17.93 6.56
CA ALA A 71 3.58 19.13 5.96
C ALA A 71 3.49 20.27 6.98
N TRP A 72 3.13 19.94 8.23
CA TRP A 72 3.02 20.91 9.31
C TRP A 72 4.40 21.44 9.75
N VAL A 73 5.38 20.55 9.87
CA VAL A 73 6.79 20.91 10.11
C VAL A 73 7.34 21.77 8.98
N ALA A 74 7.05 21.41 7.73
CA ALA A 74 7.45 22.15 6.53
C ALA A 74 6.89 23.57 6.56
N ALA A 75 5.58 23.71 6.81
CA ALA A 75 4.90 24.99 6.90
C ALA A 75 5.49 25.88 8.00
N ARG A 76 5.76 25.31 9.18
CA ARG A 76 6.30 26.07 10.32
C ARG A 76 7.74 26.52 10.14
N ARG A 77 8.57 25.69 9.51
CA ARG A 77 10.00 25.97 9.28
C ARG A 77 10.28 26.63 7.92
N ARG A 78 9.25 26.88 7.11
CA ARG A 78 9.36 27.38 5.73
C ARG A 78 10.31 26.50 4.89
N LEU A 79 10.25 25.18 5.12
CA LEU A 79 11.00 24.19 4.34
C LEU A 79 10.22 23.91 3.08
N VAL A 80 10.67 24.49 1.99
CA VAL A 80 9.97 24.42 0.71
C VAL A 80 10.94 24.02 -0.37
N GLN A 81 10.50 23.07 -1.19
CA GLN A 81 11.12 22.79 -2.47
C GLN A 81 10.55 23.70 -3.55
N ALA A 82 11.45 24.34 -4.30
CA ALA A 82 11.07 24.88 -5.60
C ALA A 82 10.61 23.69 -6.45
N ALA A 83 9.38 23.77 -6.96
CA ALA A 83 8.82 22.72 -7.81
C ALA A 83 9.87 22.29 -8.85
N PRO A 84 10.08 20.97 -9.06
CA PRO A 84 11.02 20.52 -10.06
C PRO A 84 10.65 21.21 -11.37
N ARG A 85 11.58 22.01 -11.91
CA ARG A 85 11.42 22.57 -13.25
C ARG A 85 11.18 21.37 -14.14
N ARG A 86 9.94 21.18 -14.63
CA ARG A 86 9.63 20.21 -15.68
C ARG A 86 10.70 20.41 -16.73
N SER A 87 11.59 19.43 -16.86
CA SER A 87 12.59 19.35 -17.91
C SER A 87 11.81 19.47 -19.22
N ARG A 88 11.87 20.66 -19.80
CA ARG A 88 11.28 21.02 -21.08
C ARG A 88 12.25 20.55 -22.16
N ASP A 89 12.54 19.25 -22.17
CA ASP A 89 13.42 18.64 -23.16
C ASP A 89 12.59 17.68 -24.02
N ARG A 90 12.44 18.06 -25.31
CA ARG A 90 11.65 17.46 -26.42
C ARG A 90 10.14 17.65 -26.31
N GLU A 91 9.44 18.41 -27.15
CA GLU A 91 9.61 18.78 -28.57
C GLU A 91 9.03 20.19 -28.80
N ALA A 92 9.75 21.04 -29.55
CA ALA A 92 9.18 22.21 -30.20
C ALA A 92 8.61 21.79 -31.58
N PRO A 93 7.61 22.51 -32.09
CA PRO A 93 7.97 23.55 -33.04
C PRO A 93 7.40 24.94 -32.71
N GLU A 94 8.20 25.92 -33.08
CA GLU A 94 8.00 27.37 -33.05
C GLU A 94 6.69 27.82 -33.70
N VAL A 95 5.92 28.69 -33.03
CA VAL A 95 5.34 29.90 -33.66
C VAL A 95 5.13 30.99 -32.58
N ALA A 96 5.74 32.16 -32.80
CA ALA A 96 5.43 33.54 -32.35
C ALA A 96 5.06 33.79 -30.86
N ALA A 97 5.84 34.58 -30.11
CA ALA A 97 5.74 36.05 -30.01
C ALA A 97 4.26 36.49 -29.83
N GLU A 98 3.85 37.02 -28.68
CA GLU A 98 4.15 38.40 -28.28
C GLU A 98 4.12 38.58 -26.74
N GLU A 99 4.90 39.57 -26.31
CA GLU A 99 4.95 40.15 -24.98
C GLU A 99 3.68 40.96 -24.74
N GLU A 100 2.99 40.81 -23.61
CA GLU A 100 2.17 41.89 -23.04
C GLU A 100 2.12 41.82 -21.51
N GLU A 101 1.91 42.99 -20.94
CA GLU A 101 2.37 43.47 -19.65
C GLU A 101 1.57 43.01 -18.43
N GLU A 102 2.28 43.06 -17.29
CA GLU A 102 1.83 43.58 -15.99
C GLU A 102 0.32 43.63 -15.73
N HIS A 103 -0.19 42.64 -14.96
CA HIS A 103 -1.06 42.85 -13.79
C HIS A 103 -1.51 41.48 -13.25
N GLU A 104 -0.67 40.78 -12.48
CA GLU A 104 -1.13 39.56 -11.80
C GLU A 104 -0.53 39.39 -10.40
N SER A 105 -1.23 40.03 -9.45
CA SER A 105 -1.37 39.75 -8.02
C SER A 105 -0.26 38.93 -7.33
N THR A 106 0.21 39.45 -6.20
CA THR A 106 1.08 38.78 -5.21
C THR A 106 0.61 37.38 -4.76
N ALA A 107 -0.60 36.96 -5.12
CA ALA A 107 -1.15 35.62 -4.94
C ALA A 107 -0.59 34.57 -5.94
N SER A 108 -0.11 34.98 -7.11
CA SER A 108 0.43 34.08 -8.14
C SER A 108 1.84 33.57 -7.81
N ARG A 109 2.59 34.27 -6.95
CA ARG A 109 3.92 33.86 -6.49
C ARG A 109 3.90 32.79 -5.39
N LEU A 110 2.74 32.61 -4.74
CA LEU A 110 2.46 31.49 -3.83
C LEU A 110 2.07 30.20 -4.57
N LYS A 111 2.01 30.21 -5.91
CA LYS A 111 1.29 29.19 -6.69
C LYS A 111 2.03 27.86 -6.92
N THR A 112 3.24 27.66 -6.43
CA THR A 112 3.85 26.31 -6.33
C THR A 112 4.94 26.31 -5.27
N MET A 113 4.57 26.54 -4.01
CA MET A 113 5.46 26.39 -2.87
C MET A 113 5.16 25.01 -2.25
N GLU A 114 5.72 23.94 -2.83
CA GLU A 114 5.50 22.57 -2.34
C GLU A 114 6.31 22.32 -1.05
N PRO A 115 5.69 21.78 0.00
CA PRO A 115 6.39 21.47 1.23
C PRO A 115 7.47 20.41 0.98
N ASP A 116 8.70 20.68 1.42
CA ASP A 116 9.78 19.69 1.34
C ASP A 116 9.60 18.63 2.43
N PHE A 117 9.03 17.49 2.05
CA PHE A 117 8.86 16.37 2.98
C PHE A 117 10.19 15.78 3.44
N ASN A 118 11.22 15.75 2.59
CA ASN A 118 12.48 15.12 2.89
C ASN A 118 13.31 15.96 3.88
N ALA A 119 13.39 17.27 3.66
CA ALA A 119 14.01 18.20 4.61
C ALA A 119 13.24 18.25 5.93
N SER A 120 11.92 18.16 5.89
CA SER A 120 11.08 18.12 7.10
C SER A 120 11.29 16.84 7.89
N ALA A 121 11.43 15.69 7.22
CA ALA A 121 11.72 14.41 7.86
C ALA A 121 13.11 14.42 8.50
N ALA A 122 14.12 14.94 7.81
CA ALA A 122 15.46 15.11 8.37
C ALA A 122 15.45 16.02 9.61
N TYR A 123 14.68 17.11 9.57
CA TYR A 123 14.52 18.01 10.71
C TYR A 123 13.82 17.33 11.90
N PHE A 124 12.80 16.52 11.65
CA PHE A 124 12.10 15.74 12.67
C PHE A 124 13.03 14.72 13.36
N LEU A 125 13.78 13.95 12.57
CA LEU A 125 14.77 12.99 13.08
C LEU A 125 15.90 13.68 13.86
N ARG A 126 16.35 14.85 13.40
CA ARG A 126 17.35 15.65 14.10
C ARG A 126 16.82 16.15 15.45
N ALA A 127 15.58 16.62 15.51
CA ALA A 127 14.97 17.05 16.77
C ALA A 127 14.86 15.90 17.79
N PHE A 128 14.64 14.67 17.31
CA PHE A 128 14.71 13.48 18.15
C PHE A 128 16.12 13.22 18.69
N ASN A 129 17.14 13.21 17.83
CA ASN A 129 18.53 12.97 18.22
C ASN A 129 19.11 14.06 19.13
N GLU A 130 18.60 15.29 19.01
CA GLU A 130 18.90 16.39 19.93
C GLU A 130 18.19 16.26 21.30
N GLY A 131 17.34 15.24 21.48
CA GLY A 131 16.59 14.99 22.71
C GLY A 131 15.42 15.96 22.94
N ARG A 132 15.02 16.74 21.92
CA ARG A 132 13.90 17.70 22.05
C ARG A 132 12.55 17.03 22.22
N LEU A 133 12.41 15.81 21.67
CA LEU A 133 11.18 15.01 21.72
C LEU A 133 11.11 14.11 22.97
N GLY A 134 11.94 14.35 23.98
CA GLY A 134 12.02 13.52 25.17
C GLY A 134 12.92 12.30 25.02
N ARG A 135 13.08 11.54 26.11
CA ARG A 135 13.95 10.34 26.17
C ARG A 135 13.18 9.07 25.90
N ILE A 136 13.47 8.40 24.79
CA ILE A 136 12.79 7.17 24.37
C ILE A 136 13.80 6.04 24.24
N THR A 137 13.39 4.85 24.71
CA THR A 137 14.14 3.61 24.54
C THR A 137 13.43 2.71 23.56
N PHE A 138 14.10 2.36 22.47
CA PHE A 138 13.66 1.30 21.56
C PHE A 138 13.96 -0.05 22.24
N LEU A 139 12.91 -0.78 22.63
CA LEU A 139 13.05 -2.11 23.20
C LEU A 139 13.02 -3.15 22.07
N PRO A 140 13.69 -4.30 22.24
CA PRO A 140 13.61 -5.41 21.29
C PRO A 140 12.15 -5.85 21.10
N HIS A 141 11.83 -6.29 19.88
CA HIS A 141 10.50 -6.61 19.35
C HIS A 141 9.58 -7.47 20.23
N ALA A 142 10.12 -8.25 21.18
CA ALA A 142 9.32 -9.06 22.11
C ALA A 142 8.35 -8.19 22.95
N ASN A 143 8.76 -6.98 23.32
CA ASN A 143 7.98 -6.13 24.23
C ASN A 143 7.10 -5.10 23.51
N MET A 144 7.18 -4.97 22.17
CA MET A 144 6.25 -4.11 21.43
C MET A 144 4.86 -4.78 21.32
N ALA A 145 4.78 -6.11 21.27
CA ALA A 145 3.51 -6.83 21.34
C ALA A 145 2.84 -6.66 22.71
N GLU A 146 3.59 -6.81 23.81
CA GLU A 146 3.07 -6.70 25.19
C GLU A 146 2.81 -5.24 25.62
N GLY A 147 3.64 -4.28 25.17
CA GLY A 147 3.49 -2.86 25.51
C GLY A 147 2.40 -2.14 24.72
N MET A 148 2.09 -2.60 23.50
CA MET A 148 0.98 -2.08 22.68
C MET A 148 -0.39 -2.50 23.24
N GLU A 149 -0.44 -3.60 24.00
CA GLU A 149 -1.64 -4.05 24.71
C GLU A 149 -1.93 -3.19 25.95
N ALA A 150 -0.90 -2.64 26.62
CA ALA A 150 -1.04 -1.90 27.86
C ALA A 150 -1.06 -0.36 27.72
N ALA A 151 -0.49 0.20 26.64
CA ALA A 151 -0.36 1.65 26.43
C ALA A 151 -1.02 2.14 25.13
N ALA A 152 -1.95 1.37 24.57
CA ALA A 152 -2.82 1.86 23.53
C ALA A 152 -3.60 3.08 24.06
N PRO A 153 -3.37 4.31 23.56
CA PRO A 153 -4.47 5.26 23.56
C PRO A 153 -5.63 4.58 22.84
N SER A 154 -6.84 4.73 23.38
CA SER A 154 -8.09 4.27 22.77
C SER A 154 -8.21 4.80 21.34
N TYR A 155 -7.61 4.09 20.39
CA TYR A 155 -7.74 4.30 18.95
C TYR A 155 -8.13 2.99 18.27
N GLY A 156 -7.87 1.85 18.93
CA GLY A 156 -8.56 0.59 18.66
C GLY A 156 -9.79 0.41 19.56
N GLY A 157 -9.79 0.91 20.80
CA GLY A 157 -10.86 0.68 21.77
C GLY A 157 -12.20 1.31 21.37
N ASP A 158 -12.21 2.57 20.97
CA ASP A 158 -13.44 3.24 20.53
C ASP A 158 -13.90 2.78 19.16
N MET A 159 -12.97 2.47 18.23
CA MET A 159 -13.35 1.89 16.92
C MET A 159 -13.79 0.43 17.04
N LEU A 160 -13.17 -0.39 17.89
CA LEU A 160 -13.64 -1.75 18.19
C LEU A 160 -14.90 -1.74 19.02
N ASN A 161 -15.08 -0.84 19.99
CA ASN A 161 -16.33 -0.74 20.74
C ASN A 161 -17.45 -0.21 19.83
N ASP A 162 -17.17 0.73 18.92
CA ASP A 162 -18.12 1.20 17.91
C ASP A 162 -18.38 0.14 16.83
N LEU A 163 -17.39 -0.68 16.47
CA LEU A 163 -17.55 -1.85 15.58
C LEU A 163 -18.19 -3.05 16.28
N LEU A 164 -18.01 -3.22 17.60
CA LEU A 164 -18.64 -4.26 18.42
C LEU A 164 -20.08 -3.87 18.73
N GLN A 165 -20.35 -2.60 19.04
CA GLN A 165 -21.70 -2.06 19.12
C GLN A 165 -22.39 -2.16 17.75
N LYS A 166 -21.71 -1.80 16.65
CA LYS A 166 -22.22 -2.04 15.30
C LYS A 166 -22.38 -3.52 14.99
N LYS A 167 -21.54 -4.44 15.49
CA LYS A 167 -21.76 -5.90 15.35
C LYS A 167 -23.01 -6.34 16.10
N ILE A 168 -23.21 -5.83 17.32
CA ILE A 168 -24.39 -6.12 18.16
C ILE A 168 -25.66 -5.57 17.50
N GLU A 169 -25.59 -4.37 16.91
CA GLU A 169 -26.68 -3.78 16.11
C GLU A 169 -26.89 -4.50 14.79
N PHE A 170 -25.83 -4.92 14.09
CA PHE A 170 -25.88 -5.66 12.81
C PHE A 170 -26.47 -7.06 12.98
N SER A 171 -26.26 -7.67 14.15
CA SER A 171 -26.87 -8.95 14.51
C SER A 171 -28.38 -8.84 14.79
N GLN A 172 -28.88 -7.63 15.05
CA GLN A 172 -30.31 -7.33 15.25
C GLN A 172 -31.00 -6.88 13.96
N ILE A 173 -30.27 -6.70 12.85
CA ILE A 173 -30.87 -6.36 11.55
C ILE A 173 -31.62 -7.60 11.03
N PRO A 174 -32.91 -7.47 10.66
CA PRO A 174 -33.65 -8.59 10.08
C PRO A 174 -32.95 -9.01 8.79
N VAL A 175 -32.63 -10.30 8.67
CA VAL A 175 -31.97 -10.87 7.49
C VAL A 175 -32.75 -10.45 6.24
N PRO A 176 -32.16 -9.65 5.33
CA PRO A 176 -32.85 -9.20 4.13
C PRO A 176 -33.28 -10.41 3.31
N GLN A 177 -34.54 -10.48 2.90
CA GLN A 177 -35.04 -11.59 2.09
C GLN A 177 -34.54 -11.55 0.64
N ASP A 178 -33.89 -10.45 0.24
CA ASP A 178 -33.31 -10.26 -1.08
C ASP A 178 -31.95 -10.95 -1.22
N TRP A 179 -31.71 -11.66 -2.32
CA TRP A 179 -30.43 -12.32 -2.58
C TRP A 179 -29.25 -11.35 -2.58
N LYS A 180 -29.41 -10.13 -3.11
CA LYS A 180 -28.35 -9.11 -3.09
C LYS A 180 -27.98 -8.69 -1.65
N GLY A 181 -28.97 -8.54 -0.78
CA GLY A 181 -28.77 -8.21 0.64
C GLY A 181 -28.15 -9.36 1.42
N TRP A 182 -28.59 -10.59 1.14
CA TRP A 182 -28.01 -11.81 1.71
C TRP A 182 -26.53 -12.00 1.33
N PHE A 183 -26.17 -11.72 0.07
CA PHE A 183 -24.78 -11.76 -0.38
C PHE A 183 -23.92 -10.69 0.29
N ALA A 184 -24.42 -9.44 0.40
CA ALA A 184 -23.70 -8.37 1.09
C ALA A 184 -23.50 -8.71 2.58
N TYR A 185 -24.52 -9.25 3.24
CA TYR A 185 -24.44 -9.75 4.62
C TYR A 185 -23.38 -10.85 4.77
N LYS A 186 -23.40 -11.86 3.89
CA LYS A 186 -22.43 -12.96 3.93
C LYS A 186 -21.00 -12.52 3.60
N LEU A 187 -20.82 -11.59 2.66
CA LEU A 187 -19.52 -10.99 2.36
C LEU A 187 -18.96 -10.22 3.55
N LEU A 188 -19.81 -9.48 4.28
CA LEU A 188 -19.37 -8.75 5.46
C LEU A 188 -18.97 -9.70 6.59
N GLU A 189 -19.75 -10.76 6.83
CA GLU A 189 -19.45 -11.81 7.82
C GLU A 189 -18.12 -12.51 7.50
N TRP A 190 -17.90 -12.87 6.24
CA TRP A 190 -16.65 -13.50 5.80
C TRP A 190 -15.46 -12.54 5.80
N GLY A 191 -15.68 -11.28 5.43
CA GLY A 191 -14.65 -10.24 5.51
C GLY A 191 -14.20 -9.98 6.94
N LEU A 192 -15.10 -10.12 7.91
CA LEU A 192 -14.80 -9.96 9.32
C LEU A 192 -14.07 -11.18 9.89
N PHE A 193 -14.44 -12.38 9.46
CA PHE A 193 -13.69 -13.61 9.76
C PHE A 193 -12.26 -13.57 9.20
N ALA A 194 -12.05 -12.95 8.04
CA ALA A 194 -10.72 -12.77 7.46
C ALA A 194 -9.81 -11.83 8.25
N ILE A 195 -10.39 -10.89 9.01
CA ILE A 195 -9.66 -9.94 9.86
C ILE A 195 -9.30 -10.57 11.20
N GLU A 196 -10.20 -11.37 11.77
CA GLU A 196 -10.05 -12.00 13.09
C GLU A 196 -9.04 -13.17 13.05
N ASP A 197 -9.09 -14.02 12.02
CA ASP A 197 -8.16 -15.14 11.85
C ASP A 197 -7.74 -15.35 10.37
N PRO A 198 -6.67 -14.67 9.90
CA PRO A 198 -6.23 -14.75 8.51
C PRO A 198 -5.85 -16.18 8.07
N TRP A 199 -5.27 -16.97 8.98
CA TRP A 199 -4.86 -18.35 8.70
C TRP A 199 -6.05 -19.33 8.70
N GLY A 200 -7.07 -19.11 9.52
CA GLY A 200 -8.32 -19.90 9.51
C GLY A 200 -9.17 -19.64 8.27
N PHE A 201 -9.24 -18.37 7.84
CA PHE A 201 -9.90 -17.97 6.61
C PHE A 201 -9.23 -18.56 5.36
N THR A 202 -7.91 -18.44 5.25
CA THR A 202 -7.16 -18.95 4.10
C THR A 202 -7.24 -20.46 3.98
N THR A 203 -7.18 -21.21 5.08
CA THR A 203 -7.36 -22.67 5.07
C THR A 203 -8.77 -23.08 4.68
N THR A 204 -9.79 -22.37 5.17
CA THR A 204 -11.19 -22.60 4.78
C THR A 204 -11.40 -22.35 3.28
N ILE A 205 -10.90 -21.23 2.75
CA ILE A 205 -10.94 -20.95 1.32
C ILE A 205 -10.22 -22.03 0.54
N LEU A 206 -9.01 -22.42 0.95
CA LEU A 206 -8.24 -23.44 0.25
C LEU A 206 -8.99 -24.78 0.21
N LEU A 207 -9.67 -25.15 1.30
CA LEU A 207 -10.44 -26.39 1.41
C LEU A 207 -11.71 -26.39 0.56
N PHE A 208 -12.34 -25.24 0.33
CA PHE A 208 -13.51 -25.12 -0.57
C PHE A 208 -13.12 -24.90 -2.04
N VAL A 209 -12.07 -24.13 -2.32
CA VAL A 209 -11.61 -23.81 -3.67
C VAL A 209 -10.95 -25.03 -4.33
N THR A 210 -10.25 -25.87 -3.58
CA THR A 210 -9.59 -27.07 -4.14
C THR A 210 -10.56 -28.06 -4.80
N PRO A 211 -11.64 -28.54 -4.16
CA PRO A 211 -12.60 -29.41 -4.83
C PRO A 211 -13.34 -28.67 -5.94
N PHE A 212 -13.66 -27.38 -5.77
CA PHE A 212 -14.36 -26.60 -6.80
C PHE A 212 -13.52 -26.41 -8.06
N PHE A 213 -12.21 -26.20 -7.90
CA PHE A 213 -11.25 -26.08 -9.00
C PHE A 213 -11.09 -27.41 -9.75
N LEU A 214 -11.02 -28.53 -9.02
CA LEU A 214 -10.99 -29.87 -9.64
C LEU A 214 -12.26 -30.17 -10.43
N LEU A 215 -13.44 -29.80 -9.91
CA LEU A 215 -14.70 -29.92 -10.64
C LEU A 215 -14.69 -29.05 -11.91
N SER A 216 -14.23 -27.81 -11.82
CA SER A 216 -14.08 -26.90 -12.98
C SER A 216 -13.14 -27.47 -14.04
N ALA A 217 -12.02 -28.07 -13.63
CA ALA A 217 -11.07 -28.71 -14.52
C ALA A 217 -11.69 -29.94 -15.24
N ILE A 218 -12.47 -30.76 -14.54
CA ILE A 218 -13.18 -31.90 -15.13
C ILE A 218 -14.20 -31.43 -16.17
N PHE A 219 -14.95 -30.35 -15.88
CA PHE A 219 -15.90 -29.76 -16.82
C PHE A 219 -15.20 -29.19 -18.06
N SER A 220 -14.10 -28.45 -17.86
CA SER A 220 -13.29 -27.90 -18.95
C SER A 220 -12.70 -29.00 -19.83
N PHE A 221 -12.24 -30.11 -19.25
CA PHE A 221 -11.73 -31.26 -19.99
C PHE A 221 -12.82 -31.98 -20.79
N LYS A 222 -14.04 -32.11 -20.25
CA LYS A 222 -15.18 -32.65 -21.00
C LYS A 222 -15.57 -31.76 -22.18
N LEU A 223 -15.56 -30.44 -22.00
CA LEU A 223 -15.83 -29.48 -23.08
C LEU A 223 -14.75 -29.56 -24.17
N ALA A 224 -13.48 -29.59 -23.79
CA ALA A 224 -12.35 -29.71 -24.71
C ALA A 224 -12.44 -31.00 -25.56
N LYS A 225 -12.84 -32.12 -24.96
CA LYS A 225 -13.03 -33.38 -25.70
C LYS A 225 -14.16 -33.33 -26.71
N ILE A 226 -15.23 -32.59 -26.44
CA ILE A 226 -16.34 -32.43 -27.40
C ILE A 226 -15.86 -31.59 -28.60
N LEU A 227 -15.12 -30.52 -28.35
CA LEU A 227 -14.61 -29.64 -29.41
C LEU A 227 -13.63 -30.34 -30.36
N GLN A 228 -12.74 -31.19 -29.83
CA GLN A 228 -11.80 -31.97 -30.65
C GLN A 228 -12.50 -32.90 -31.66
N LYS A 229 -13.62 -33.52 -31.26
CA LYS A 229 -14.41 -34.37 -32.17
C LYS A 229 -15.00 -33.56 -33.31
N GLU A 230 -15.54 -32.37 -33.01
CA GLU A 230 -16.08 -31.49 -34.05
C GLU A 230 -15.00 -31.01 -35.04
N GLU A 231 -13.79 -30.73 -34.57
CA GLU A 231 -12.68 -30.37 -35.45
C GLU A 231 -12.26 -31.52 -36.37
N GLU A 232 -12.19 -32.74 -35.85
CA GLU A 232 -11.88 -33.92 -36.67
C GLU A 232 -12.95 -34.16 -37.73
N ASP A 233 -14.24 -34.04 -37.37
CA ASP A 233 -15.34 -34.18 -38.30
C ASP A 233 -15.33 -33.07 -39.38
N LYS A 234 -15.01 -31.83 -39.01
CA LYS A 234 -14.80 -30.73 -39.95
C LYS A 234 -13.63 -31.02 -40.91
N LYS A 235 -12.49 -31.51 -40.39
CA LYS A 235 -11.32 -31.90 -41.21
C LYS A 235 -11.64 -33.08 -42.15
N ARG A 236 -12.38 -34.09 -41.69
CA ARG A 236 -12.83 -35.22 -42.52
C ARG A 236 -13.76 -34.76 -43.63
N LYS A 237 -14.72 -33.88 -43.34
CA LYS A 237 -15.62 -33.27 -44.34
C LYS A 237 -14.84 -32.46 -45.37
N ALA A 238 -13.89 -31.63 -44.93
CA ALA A 238 -13.03 -30.83 -45.83
C ALA A 238 -12.15 -31.70 -46.75
N ARG A 239 -11.62 -32.83 -46.25
CA ARG A 239 -10.85 -33.77 -47.09
C ARG A 239 -11.71 -34.43 -48.16
N LYS A 240 -12.93 -34.85 -47.81
CA LYS A 240 -13.88 -35.45 -48.76
C LYS A 240 -14.31 -34.47 -49.85
N THR A 241 -14.62 -33.22 -49.49
CA THR A 241 -14.98 -32.19 -50.47
C THR A 241 -13.80 -31.82 -51.39
N ASN A 242 -12.59 -31.72 -50.85
CA ASN A 242 -11.39 -31.46 -51.65
C ASN A 242 -11.05 -32.62 -52.59
N ALA A 243 -11.19 -33.87 -52.14
CA ALA A 243 -11.00 -35.04 -52.99
C ALA A 243 -12.05 -35.13 -54.10
N ALA A 244 -13.33 -34.85 -53.80
CA ALA A 244 -14.40 -34.80 -54.79
C ALA A 244 -14.16 -33.69 -55.83
N ARG A 245 -13.72 -32.50 -55.39
CA ARG A 245 -13.32 -31.40 -56.29
C ARG A 245 -12.12 -31.78 -57.17
N ALA A 246 -11.11 -32.44 -56.60
CA ALA A 246 -9.94 -32.89 -57.35
C ALA A 246 -10.30 -33.99 -58.38
N ALA A 247 -11.21 -34.91 -58.05
CA ALA A 247 -11.71 -35.91 -58.98
C ALA A 247 -12.53 -35.29 -60.12
N ALA A 248 -13.40 -34.31 -59.81
CA ALA A 248 -14.15 -33.56 -60.82
C ALA A 248 -13.22 -32.79 -61.77
N HIS A 249 -12.14 -32.19 -61.24
CA HIS A 249 -11.17 -31.45 -62.04
C HIS A 249 -10.28 -32.34 -62.93
N ARG A 250 -10.13 -33.63 -62.57
CA ARG A 250 -9.43 -34.63 -63.40
C ARG A 250 -10.31 -35.12 -64.55
N HIS A 251 -11.61 -35.31 -64.31
CA HIS A 251 -12.56 -35.68 -65.36
C HIS A 251 -12.78 -34.57 -66.40
N ALA A 252 -12.74 -33.30 -66.01
CA ALA A 252 -12.90 -32.17 -66.94
C ALA A 252 -11.69 -31.92 -67.88
N LYS A 253 -10.61 -32.70 -67.77
CA LYS A 253 -9.39 -32.57 -68.59
C LYS A 253 -9.20 -33.72 -69.59
N SER A 254 -10.12 -34.70 -69.59
CA SER A 254 -10.08 -35.89 -70.44
C SER A 254 -11.11 -35.89 -71.58
N ASP A 255 -11.89 -34.80 -71.71
CA ASP A 255 -12.75 -34.49 -72.86
C ASP A 255 -12.12 -33.34 -73.66
#